data_AF-A0A1I7U5G2-F1
#
_entry.id   AF-A0A1I7U5G2-F1
#
_cell.length_a   1.000
_cell.length_b   1.000
_cell.length_c   1.000
_cell.angle_alpha   90.00
_cell.angle_beta   90.00
_cell.angle_gamma   90.00
#
_symmetry.space_group_name_H-M   'P 1'
#
loop_
_entity.id
_entity.type
_entity.pdbx_description
1 polymer ?
#
loop_
_entity_poly.entity_id
_entity_poly.type
_entity_poly.pdbx_seq_one_letter_code
_entity_poly.pdbx_strand_id
1 'polypeptide(L)'
;MTLLLLLLLFFFGSINCVAKFEVTSVSDSSLVIKMVEAGNVTNFDITVQIFDLSKQRLFRRTQLDHVKNDQLLSFDGLKPDTWFAVRIEYRLNFADDLADNSLRMTKQEMVVKTKKSNREDPKKIDQMVAFIDDLFVTKDNIYIGVGSVFKEIKKISTVIVPELRCSKGVLSPVSQQVIQHASFHFDLSKLPKEDRKCSTICVFPYLRILTENAVTETFRAKEWCGSAEEARHLLTNQSRTPNLLLVSLMFIFSFMLFL
;
A
#
# COMPACT_ATOMS: atom_id res chain seq x y z
N MET A 1 -10.75 -18.82 -41.60
CA MET A 1 -10.72 -17.34 -41.42
C MET A 1 -11.08 -16.89 -40.01
N THR A 2 -12.04 -17.52 -39.32
CA THR A 2 -12.46 -17.14 -37.96
C THR A 2 -11.40 -17.38 -36.87
N LEU A 3 -10.58 -18.43 -36.98
CA LEU A 3 -9.51 -18.70 -36.01
C LEU A 3 -8.34 -17.70 -36.10
N LEU A 4 -8.02 -17.22 -37.31
CA LEU A 4 -6.97 -16.21 -37.55
C LEU A 4 -7.38 -14.84 -37.01
N LEU A 5 -8.67 -14.49 -37.13
CA LEU A 5 -9.24 -13.28 -36.57
C LEU A 5 -9.27 -13.32 -35.03
N LEU A 6 -9.56 -14.48 -34.44
CA LEU A 6 -9.50 -14.67 -32.98
C LEU A 6 -8.07 -14.56 -32.46
N LEU A 7 -7.09 -15.14 -33.17
CA LEU A 7 -5.66 -15.02 -32.84
C LEU A 7 -5.16 -13.57 -32.97
N LEU A 8 -5.59 -12.84 -34.01
CA LEU A 8 -5.25 -11.41 -34.16
C LEU A 8 -5.88 -10.54 -33.05
N LEU A 9 -7.10 -10.84 -32.60
CA LEU A 9 -7.74 -10.14 -31.47
C LEU A 9 -7.05 -10.41 -30.14
N PHE A 10 -6.36 -11.54 -29.97
CA PHE A 10 -5.53 -11.81 -28.79
C PHE A 10 -4.20 -11.04 -28.79
N PHE A 11 -3.70 -10.60 -29.95
CA PHE A 11 -2.45 -9.84 -30.05
C PHE A 11 -2.61 -8.32 -29.85
N PHE A 12 -3.82 -7.77 -29.97
CA PHE A 12 -4.07 -6.33 -29.80
C PHE A 12 -4.62 -5.93 -28.42
N GLY A 13 -4.55 -6.83 -27.44
CA GLY A 13 -4.70 -6.42 -26.04
C GLY A 13 -3.45 -5.66 -25.59
N SER A 14 -3.24 -4.42 -26.10
CA SER A 14 -2.29 -3.52 -25.47
C SER A 14 -2.84 -3.21 -24.08
N ILE A 15 -2.38 -3.95 -23.09
CA ILE A 15 -2.52 -3.53 -21.71
C ILE A 15 -1.81 -2.18 -21.67
N ASN A 16 -2.59 -1.11 -21.56
CA ASN A 16 -2.06 0.23 -21.33
C ASN A 16 -1.45 0.23 -19.92
N CYS A 17 -0.25 -0.34 -19.81
CA CYS A 17 0.58 -0.32 -18.63
C CYS A 17 0.96 1.15 -18.41
N VAL A 18 0.57 1.70 -17.26
CA VAL A 18 0.89 3.08 -16.89
C VAL A 18 2.12 3.03 -16.01
N ALA A 19 3.21 3.63 -16.49
CA ALA A 19 4.47 3.64 -15.76
C ALA A 19 4.28 4.17 -14.33
N LYS A 20 4.85 3.46 -13.36
CA LYS A 20 4.70 3.74 -11.93
C LYS A 20 5.97 3.38 -11.18
N PHE A 21 6.11 3.90 -9.97
CA PHE A 21 7.27 3.63 -9.12
C PHE A 21 6.97 2.56 -8.07
N GLU A 22 7.86 1.59 -7.91
CA GLU A 22 7.73 0.55 -6.89
C GLU A 22 8.98 0.50 -6.02
N VAL A 23 8.77 0.29 -4.72
CA VAL A 23 9.85 -0.01 -3.81
C VAL A 23 10.31 -1.44 -4.08
N THR A 24 11.59 -1.61 -4.33
CA THR A 24 12.18 -2.91 -4.70
C THR A 24 12.98 -3.54 -3.57
N SER A 25 13.62 -2.71 -2.74
CA SER A 25 14.33 -3.16 -1.55
C SER A 25 14.42 -2.07 -0.51
N VAL A 26 14.40 -2.47 0.76
CA VAL A 26 14.57 -1.59 1.92
C VAL A 26 15.52 -2.24 2.91
N SER A 27 16.59 -1.54 3.26
CA SER A 27 17.48 -1.94 4.35
C SER A 27 17.16 -1.16 5.63
N ASP A 28 18.04 -1.24 6.61
CA ASP A 28 17.99 -0.41 7.81
C ASP A 28 18.40 1.04 7.53
N SER A 29 19.14 1.31 6.46
CA SER A 29 19.61 2.66 6.12
C SER A 29 19.38 3.12 4.68
N SER A 30 18.71 2.33 3.85
CA SER A 30 18.50 2.64 2.44
C SER A 30 17.15 2.19 1.87
N LEU A 31 16.72 2.88 0.83
CA LEU A 31 15.50 2.64 0.08
C LEU A 31 15.83 2.63 -1.41
N VAL A 32 15.41 1.57 -2.12
CA VAL A 32 15.59 1.46 -3.58
C VAL A 32 14.24 1.42 -4.26
N ILE A 33 14.04 2.32 -5.22
CA ILE A 33 12.82 2.49 -6.00
C ILE A 33 13.14 2.26 -7.47
N LYS A 34 12.23 1.60 -8.18
CA LYS A 34 12.34 1.33 -9.61
C LYS A 34 11.08 1.79 -10.33
N MET A 35 11.23 2.32 -11.54
CA MET A 35 10.10 2.47 -12.45
C MET A 35 9.73 1.11 -13.08
N VAL A 36 8.46 0.75 -12.99
CA VAL A 36 7.90 -0.45 -13.62
C VAL A 36 6.86 -0.04 -14.66
N GLU A 37 6.47 -0.97 -15.53
CA GLU A 37 5.44 -0.72 -16.55
C GLU A 37 5.81 0.43 -17.53
N ALA A 38 7.11 0.65 -17.76
CA ALA A 38 7.66 1.80 -18.48
C ALA A 38 8.10 1.51 -19.93
N GLY A 39 7.47 0.53 -20.59
CA GLY A 39 7.90 0.01 -21.90
C GLY A 39 7.94 1.06 -23.01
N ASN A 40 7.16 2.12 -22.90
CA ASN A 40 7.09 3.24 -23.84
C ASN A 40 7.75 4.53 -23.35
N VAL A 41 8.27 4.56 -22.12
CA VAL A 41 8.96 5.73 -21.53
C VAL A 41 10.43 5.69 -21.93
N THR A 42 10.94 6.77 -22.53
CA THR A 42 12.36 6.87 -22.91
C THR A 42 13.20 7.41 -21.75
N ASN A 43 12.74 8.49 -21.15
CA ASN A 43 13.34 9.11 -19.97
C ASN A 43 12.27 9.86 -19.17
N PHE A 44 12.65 10.34 -17.99
CA PHE A 44 11.75 11.10 -17.12
C PHE A 44 12.51 12.09 -16.24
N ASP A 45 11.83 13.17 -15.90
CA ASP A 45 12.26 14.11 -14.86
C ASP A 45 11.53 13.78 -13.57
N ILE A 46 12.21 13.89 -12.44
CA ILE A 46 11.69 13.46 -11.14
C ILE A 46 12.15 14.37 -10.00
N THR A 47 11.22 14.69 -9.11
CA THR A 47 11.49 15.21 -7.77
C THR A 47 11.02 14.20 -6.74
N VAL A 48 11.94 13.70 -5.91
CA VAL A 48 11.65 12.83 -4.78
C VAL A 48 11.80 13.60 -3.48
N GLN A 49 10.75 13.60 -2.67
CA GLN A 49 10.74 14.13 -1.32
C GLN A 49 10.53 12.98 -0.32
N ILE A 50 11.45 12.83 0.62
CA ILE A 50 11.39 11.83 1.69
C ILE A 50 11.13 12.57 2.99
N PHE A 51 10.06 12.21 3.69
CA PHE A 51 9.67 12.76 4.98
C PHE A 51 9.93 11.72 6.07
N ASP A 52 10.68 12.09 7.11
CA ASP A 52 10.85 11.30 8.32
C ASP A 52 9.58 11.47 9.18
N LEU A 53 8.77 10.41 9.29
CA LEU A 53 7.50 10.48 10.02
C LEU A 53 7.71 10.54 11.53
N SER A 54 8.80 9.98 12.05
CA SER A 54 9.15 10.05 13.47
C SER A 54 9.56 11.46 13.89
N LYS A 55 10.14 12.24 12.97
CA LYS A 55 10.49 13.66 13.18
C LYS A 55 9.51 14.65 12.57
N GLN A 56 8.48 14.17 11.86
CA GLN A 56 7.48 14.99 11.17
C GLN A 56 8.09 16.12 10.31
N ARG A 57 9.13 15.80 9.53
CA ARG A 57 9.81 16.80 8.69
C ARG A 57 10.31 16.22 7.39
N LEU A 58 10.53 17.09 6.41
CA LEU A 58 11.25 16.74 5.19
C LEU A 58 12.68 16.33 5.58
N PHE A 59 13.04 15.08 5.28
CA PHE A 59 14.37 14.54 5.50
C PHE A 59 15.30 14.85 4.33
N ARG A 60 14.81 14.64 3.10
CA ARG A 60 15.58 14.85 1.88
C ARG A 60 14.67 15.25 0.74
N ARG A 61 15.15 16.15 -0.12
CA ARG A 61 14.61 16.40 -1.46
C ARG A 61 15.71 16.15 -2.48
N THR A 62 15.39 15.41 -3.53
CA THR A 62 16.30 15.09 -4.63
C THR A 62 15.58 15.37 -5.92
N GLN A 63 16.22 16.09 -6.84
CA GLN A 63 15.73 16.33 -8.19
C GLN A 63 16.71 15.69 -9.17
N LEU A 64 16.18 14.98 -10.17
CA LEU A 64 16.94 14.36 -11.23
C LEU A 64 16.20 14.62 -12.53
N ASP A 65 16.94 15.05 -13.55
CA ASP A 65 16.39 15.33 -14.87
C ASP A 65 16.93 14.30 -15.87
N HIS A 66 16.13 13.94 -16.87
CA HIS A 66 16.48 13.01 -17.96
C HIS A 66 16.94 11.61 -17.48
N VAL A 67 16.32 11.09 -16.43
CA VAL A 67 16.60 9.74 -15.90
C VAL A 67 16.08 8.69 -16.87
N LYS A 68 16.88 7.65 -17.15
CA LYS A 68 16.45 6.55 -18.02
C LYS A 68 15.48 5.61 -17.29
N ASN A 69 14.55 5.00 -18.03
CA ASN A 69 13.50 4.12 -17.49
C ASN A 69 14.03 2.84 -16.80
N ASP A 70 15.27 2.43 -17.09
CA ASP A 70 15.94 1.24 -16.52
C ASP A 70 16.72 1.55 -15.24
N GLN A 71 16.87 2.83 -14.88
CA GLN A 71 17.69 3.25 -13.75
C GLN A 71 16.98 3.01 -12.40
N LEU A 72 17.74 2.49 -11.44
CA LEU A 72 17.31 2.38 -10.04
C LEU A 72 17.58 3.69 -9.29
N LEU A 73 16.62 4.09 -8.46
CA LEU A 73 16.74 5.24 -7.56
C LEU A 73 17.08 4.72 -6.17
N SER A 74 18.31 4.96 -5.71
CA SER A 74 18.76 4.59 -4.36
C SER A 74 18.85 5.81 -3.46
N PHE A 75 18.30 5.70 -2.25
CA PHE A 75 18.35 6.73 -1.22
C PHE A 75 18.94 6.17 0.07
N ASP A 76 20.21 6.50 0.33
CA ASP A 76 20.96 6.03 1.50
C ASP A 76 20.94 7.03 2.67
N GLY A 77 21.38 6.60 3.85
CA GLY A 77 21.45 7.42 5.06
C GLY A 77 20.12 7.58 5.80
N LEU A 78 19.14 6.72 5.51
CA LEU A 78 17.90 6.63 6.28
C LEU A 78 18.19 6.08 7.68
N LYS A 79 17.29 6.35 8.63
CA LYS A 79 17.38 5.83 9.99
C LYS A 79 16.77 4.43 10.07
N PRO A 80 17.36 3.49 10.83
CA PRO A 80 16.74 2.20 11.11
C PRO A 80 15.38 2.32 11.83
N ASP A 81 14.55 1.30 11.66
CA ASP A 81 13.23 1.13 12.31
C ASP A 81 12.30 2.35 12.20
N THR A 82 12.41 3.12 11.13
CA THR A 82 11.76 4.42 10.98
C THR A 82 10.80 4.40 9.79
N TRP A 83 9.61 4.97 9.98
CA TRP A 83 8.66 5.16 8.89
C TRP A 83 8.99 6.42 8.09
N PHE A 84 9.01 6.29 6.77
CA PHE A 84 9.19 7.39 5.84
C PHE A 84 8.00 7.47 4.89
N ALA A 85 7.52 8.69 4.64
CA ALA A 85 6.65 8.95 3.51
C ALA A 85 7.47 9.50 2.35
N VAL A 86 7.26 8.97 1.16
CA VAL A 86 7.96 9.34 -0.06
C VAL A 86 6.96 9.88 -1.05
N ARG A 87 7.18 11.10 -1.53
CA ARG A 87 6.43 11.72 -2.61
C ARG A 87 7.34 11.81 -3.83
N ILE A 88 6.86 11.27 -4.93
CA ILE A 88 7.52 11.28 -6.22
C ILE A 88 6.65 12.11 -7.16
N GLU A 89 7.16 13.25 -7.58
CA GLU A 89 6.59 14.08 -8.63
C GLU A 89 7.43 13.85 -9.88
N TYR A 90 6.78 13.51 -10.99
CA TYR A 90 7.51 13.10 -12.19
C TYR A 90 6.81 13.52 -13.48
N ARG A 91 7.62 13.67 -14.53
CA ARG A 91 7.20 13.93 -15.89
C ARG A 91 7.84 12.88 -16.79
N LEU A 92 7.00 12.10 -17.48
CA LEU A 92 7.45 11.04 -18.38
C LEU A 92 7.60 11.59 -19.79
N ASN A 93 8.65 11.17 -20.49
CA ASN A 93 8.84 11.42 -21.92
C ASN A 93 8.72 10.09 -22.67
N PHE A 94 7.93 10.05 -23.74
CA PHE A 94 7.60 8.82 -24.47
C PHE A 94 8.30 8.77 -25.84
N ALA A 95 8.45 7.57 -26.40
CA ALA A 95 9.13 7.37 -27.69
C ALA A 95 8.29 7.88 -28.89
N ASP A 96 6.97 7.72 -28.83
CA ASP A 96 6.02 7.97 -29.92
C ASP A 96 5.16 9.22 -29.65
N ASP A 97 5.79 10.38 -29.44
CA ASP A 97 5.06 11.64 -29.21
C ASP A 97 4.54 12.25 -30.53
N LEU A 98 3.37 11.77 -31.00
CA LEU A 98 2.48 12.49 -31.93
C LEU A 98 1.37 13.26 -31.22
N ALA A 99 1.20 13.06 -29.91
CA ALA A 99 0.22 13.75 -29.08
C ALA A 99 0.93 14.39 -27.90
N ASP A 100 0.63 15.66 -27.66
CA ASP A 100 1.13 16.53 -26.60
C ASP A 100 0.74 16.02 -25.19
N ASN A 101 1.32 14.89 -24.77
CA ASN A 101 1.21 14.36 -23.41
C ASN A 101 2.28 14.97 -22.47
N SER A 102 3.06 15.91 -23.01
CA SER A 102 4.21 16.54 -22.35
C SER A 102 3.86 17.37 -21.11
N LEU A 103 2.59 17.50 -20.70
CA LEU A 103 2.15 18.51 -19.73
C LEU A 103 1.63 18.01 -18.38
N ARG A 104 1.52 16.70 -18.13
CA ARG A 104 0.99 16.23 -16.83
C ARG A 104 2.08 15.74 -15.90
N MET A 105 2.56 16.65 -15.05
CA MET A 105 3.28 16.28 -13.83
C MET A 105 2.39 15.32 -13.02
N THR A 106 2.85 14.09 -12.89
CA THR A 106 2.14 13.05 -12.13
C THR A 106 2.77 12.94 -10.76
N LYS A 107 1.95 12.62 -9.77
CA LYS A 107 2.35 12.51 -8.37
C LYS A 107 2.04 11.11 -7.87
N GLN A 108 3.02 10.45 -7.28
CA GLN A 108 2.86 9.17 -6.60
C GLN A 108 3.40 9.27 -5.17
N GLU A 109 2.67 8.68 -4.23
CA GLU A 109 3.04 8.65 -2.83
C GLU A 109 3.14 7.22 -2.34
N MET A 110 4.05 7.00 -1.39
CA MET A 110 4.22 5.71 -0.74
C MET A 110 4.70 5.92 0.68
N VAL A 111 4.40 4.97 1.56
CA VAL A 111 4.87 4.97 2.94
C VAL A 111 5.57 3.64 3.18
N VAL A 112 6.75 3.71 3.79
CA VAL A 112 7.63 2.56 3.92
C VAL A 112 8.39 2.62 5.24
N LYS A 113 8.59 1.46 5.85
CA LYS A 113 9.40 1.33 7.07
C LYS A 113 10.78 0.78 6.74
N THR A 114 11.84 1.44 7.22
CA THR A 114 13.18 0.87 7.21
C THR A 114 13.30 -0.30 8.19
N LYS A 115 14.26 -1.18 7.92
CA LYS A 115 14.54 -2.35 8.77
C LYS A 115 15.18 -1.94 10.08
N LYS A 116 15.06 -2.81 11.09
CA LYS A 116 15.75 -2.62 12.37
C LYS A 116 17.24 -2.92 12.23
N SER A 117 17.58 -3.87 11.37
CA SER A 117 18.96 -4.25 11.09
C SER A 117 19.12 -4.78 9.67
N ASN A 118 20.35 -4.74 9.18
CA ASN A 118 20.79 -5.35 7.92
C ASN A 118 20.64 -6.87 7.81
N ARG A 119 20.23 -7.58 8.87
CA ARG A 119 19.99 -9.04 8.84
C ARG A 119 18.62 -9.42 8.29
N GLU A 120 17.70 -8.47 8.22
CA GLU A 120 16.36 -8.69 7.70
C GLU A 120 16.38 -8.75 6.16
N ASP A 121 15.50 -9.57 5.57
CA ASP A 121 15.37 -9.66 4.12
C ASP A 121 14.93 -8.29 3.55
N PRO A 122 15.76 -7.63 2.72
CA PRO A 122 15.45 -6.31 2.20
C PRO A 122 14.29 -6.33 1.18
N LYS A 123 13.92 -7.50 0.64
CA LYS A 123 12.79 -7.64 -0.29
C LYS A 123 11.45 -7.81 0.42
N LYS A 124 11.45 -8.12 1.73
CA LYS A 124 10.23 -8.16 2.53
C LYS A 124 9.89 -6.74 2.99
N ILE A 125 9.20 -5.97 2.16
CA ILE A 125 9.00 -4.54 2.40
C ILE A 125 7.75 -4.28 3.25
N ASP A 126 7.89 -3.52 4.34
CA ASP A 126 6.76 -3.11 5.18
C ASP A 126 6.19 -1.77 4.70
N GLN A 127 5.02 -1.81 4.07
CA GLN A 127 4.32 -0.62 3.53
C GLN A 127 2.88 -0.46 4.04
N MET A 128 2.33 -1.48 4.69
CA MET A 128 0.97 -1.48 5.20
C MET A 128 0.91 -0.70 6.51
N VAL A 129 0.30 0.48 6.47
CA VAL A 129 0.13 1.34 7.66
C VAL A 129 -1.23 1.16 8.34
N ALA A 130 -2.18 0.56 7.61
CA ALA A 130 -3.49 0.20 8.10
C ALA A 130 -3.71 -1.30 7.87
N PHE A 131 -4.48 -1.93 8.76
CA PHE A 131 -4.77 -3.35 8.71
C PHE A 131 -6.19 -3.60 9.18
N ILE A 132 -6.83 -4.62 8.61
CA ILE A 132 -8.14 -5.09 9.07
C ILE A 132 -7.92 -5.83 10.39
N ASP A 133 -8.64 -5.44 11.43
CA ASP A 133 -8.57 -6.04 12.78
C ASP A 133 -9.91 -6.65 13.25
N ASP A 134 -11.00 -6.40 12.53
CA ASP A 134 -12.29 -7.04 12.74
C ASP A 134 -13.06 -7.20 11.41
N LEU A 135 -13.88 -8.24 11.30
CA LEU A 135 -14.72 -8.50 10.15
C LEU A 135 -15.97 -9.28 10.56
N PHE A 136 -17.13 -8.70 10.30
CA PHE A 136 -18.43 -9.35 10.47
C PHE A 136 -19.24 -9.28 9.17
N VAL A 137 -19.66 -10.43 8.66
CA VAL A 137 -20.35 -10.54 7.37
C VAL A 137 -21.65 -11.30 7.56
N THR A 138 -22.73 -10.71 7.07
CA THR A 138 -24.07 -11.30 6.96
C THR A 138 -24.56 -11.19 5.53
N LYS A 139 -25.78 -11.68 5.26
CA LYS A 139 -26.39 -11.58 3.94
C LYS A 139 -26.56 -10.14 3.45
N ASP A 140 -26.86 -9.21 4.34
CA ASP A 140 -27.20 -7.83 3.99
C ASP A 140 -26.17 -6.81 4.51
N ASN A 141 -25.17 -7.23 5.29
CA ASN A 141 -24.23 -6.31 5.93
C ASN A 141 -22.81 -6.86 5.93
N ILE A 142 -21.85 -5.97 5.68
CA ILE A 142 -20.43 -6.19 5.92
C ILE A 142 -19.94 -5.10 6.85
N TYR A 143 -19.32 -5.49 7.96
CA TYR A 143 -18.65 -4.61 8.89
C TYR A 143 -17.17 -4.92 8.86
N ILE A 144 -16.34 -3.90 8.68
CA ILE A 144 -14.89 -4.02 8.79
C ILE A 144 -14.38 -3.11 9.90
N GLY A 145 -13.50 -3.65 10.72
CA GLY A 145 -12.66 -2.93 11.65
C GLY A 145 -11.30 -2.66 11.01
N VAL A 146 -10.81 -1.43 11.14
CA VAL A 146 -9.49 -1.05 10.64
C VAL A 146 -8.66 -0.38 11.74
N GLY A 147 -7.49 -0.95 11.99
CA GLY A 147 -6.44 -0.40 12.84
C GLY A 147 -5.36 0.33 12.02
N SER A 148 -4.53 1.12 12.71
CA SER A 148 -3.36 1.78 12.15
C SER A 148 -2.11 1.50 12.98
N VAL A 149 -0.94 1.56 12.36
CA VAL A 149 0.36 1.49 13.05
C VAL A 149 0.70 2.79 13.80
N PHE A 150 0.02 3.91 13.52
CA PHE A 150 0.28 5.23 14.09
C PHE A 150 -0.69 5.61 15.23
N LYS A 151 -0.90 4.73 16.22
CA LYS A 151 -1.90 4.96 17.28
C LYS A 151 -1.56 6.09 18.27
N GLU A 152 -0.26 6.36 18.48
CA GLU A 152 0.21 7.21 19.58
C GLU A 152 0.93 8.49 19.13
N ILE A 153 1.12 8.67 17.82
CA ILE A 153 1.86 9.83 17.31
C ILE A 153 0.88 10.98 17.11
N LYS A 154 0.77 11.87 18.11
CA LYS A 154 -0.20 13.01 18.13
C LYS A 154 -0.24 13.86 16.85
N LYS A 155 0.88 13.94 16.12
CA LYS A 155 1.02 14.74 14.89
C LYS A 155 0.76 13.95 13.61
N ILE A 156 0.40 12.67 13.70
CA ILE A 156 0.07 11.82 12.55
C ILE A 156 -1.32 11.26 12.77
N SER A 157 -2.22 11.50 11.82
CA SER A 157 -3.51 10.84 11.78
C SER A 157 -3.64 9.97 10.54
N THR A 158 -4.23 8.79 10.72
CA THR A 158 -4.57 7.90 9.60
C THR A 158 -6.05 8.04 9.32
N VAL A 159 -6.41 8.46 8.10
CA VAL A 159 -7.79 8.51 7.63
C VAL A 159 -7.99 7.37 6.64
N ILE A 160 -9.03 6.58 6.85
CA ILE A 160 -9.36 5.45 5.97
C ILE A 160 -10.53 5.85 5.09
N VAL A 161 -10.35 5.64 3.79
CA VAL A 161 -11.43 5.66 2.80
C VAL A 161 -11.72 4.21 2.45
N PRO A 162 -12.87 3.65 2.88
CA PRO A 162 -13.25 2.28 2.58
C PRO A 162 -14.12 2.20 1.33
N GLU A 163 -13.92 1.17 0.52
CA GLU A 163 -14.75 0.88 -0.64
C GLU A 163 -15.13 -0.60 -0.67
N LEU A 164 -16.35 -0.89 -1.09
CA LEU A 164 -16.79 -2.23 -1.42
C LEU A 164 -17.22 -2.26 -2.88
N ARG A 165 -16.50 -3.03 -3.70
CA ARG A 165 -16.74 -3.17 -5.12
C ARG A 165 -17.79 -4.24 -5.38
N CYS A 166 -18.85 -3.81 -6.05
CA CYS A 166 -19.99 -4.63 -6.43
C CYS A 166 -20.18 -4.63 -7.94
N SER A 167 -21.00 -5.55 -8.46
CA SER A 167 -21.17 -5.77 -9.90
C SER A 167 -21.56 -4.53 -10.71
N LYS A 168 -22.27 -3.57 -10.12
CA LYS A 168 -22.69 -2.32 -10.79
C LYS A 168 -22.30 -1.03 -10.06
N GLY A 169 -21.30 -1.09 -9.18
CA GLY A 169 -20.85 0.13 -8.51
C GLY A 169 -19.98 -0.11 -7.29
N VAL A 170 -19.74 0.97 -6.55
CA VAL A 170 -18.94 0.98 -5.34
C VAL A 170 -19.78 1.52 -4.20
N LEU A 171 -19.85 0.77 -3.09
CA LEU A 171 -20.37 1.27 -1.83
C LEU A 171 -19.20 1.86 -1.03
N SER A 172 -19.33 3.11 -0.63
CA SER A 172 -18.31 3.81 0.17
C SER A 172 -18.99 4.49 1.35
N PRO A 173 -18.95 3.92 2.58
CA PRO A 173 -19.36 4.65 3.76
C PRO A 173 -18.41 5.83 4.01
N VAL A 174 -18.79 6.69 4.96
CA VAL A 174 -18.02 7.90 5.28
C VAL A 174 -16.62 7.53 5.77
N SER A 175 -15.62 8.23 5.25
CA SER A 175 -14.22 8.12 5.67
C SER A 175 -14.05 8.48 7.14
N GLN A 176 -13.24 7.72 7.88
CA GLN A 176 -13.03 7.95 9.31
C GLN A 176 -11.54 8.00 9.65
N GLN A 177 -11.22 8.81 10.65
CA GLN A 177 -9.89 8.82 11.26
C GLN A 177 -9.76 7.65 12.25
N VAL A 178 -8.66 6.90 12.14
CA VAL A 178 -8.31 5.85 13.11
C VAL A 178 -7.68 6.50 14.33
N ILE A 179 -8.35 6.40 15.48
CA ILE A 179 -7.79 6.81 16.77
C ILE A 179 -7.13 5.59 17.43
N GLN A 180 -7.92 4.55 17.67
CA GLN A 180 -7.46 3.21 18.06
C GLN A 180 -7.93 2.15 17.07
N HIS A 181 -9.13 2.37 16.55
CA HIS A 181 -9.90 1.52 15.65
C HIS A 181 -10.89 2.42 14.89
N ALA A 182 -11.22 2.06 13.65
CA ALA A 182 -12.31 2.66 12.89
C ALA A 182 -13.19 1.56 12.30
N SER A 183 -14.50 1.66 12.50
CA SER A 183 -15.46 0.65 12.04
C SER A 183 -16.27 1.18 10.86
N PHE A 184 -16.37 0.40 9.80
CA PHE A 184 -17.09 0.76 8.59
C PHE A 184 -18.19 -0.25 8.30
N HIS A 185 -19.39 0.24 8.06
CA HIS A 185 -20.57 -0.56 7.74
C HIS A 185 -20.96 -0.37 6.28
N PHE A 186 -20.90 -1.45 5.52
CA PHE A 186 -21.46 -1.55 4.18
C PHE A 186 -22.83 -2.21 4.27
N ASP A 187 -23.87 -1.40 4.04
CA ASP A 187 -25.25 -1.82 4.01
C ASP A 187 -25.65 -2.23 2.58
N LEU A 188 -25.71 -3.54 2.35
CA LEU A 188 -26.07 -4.12 1.04
C LEU A 188 -27.59 -4.04 0.79
N SER A 189 -28.39 -3.76 1.82
CA SER A 189 -29.85 -3.65 1.67
C SER A 189 -30.24 -2.49 0.74
N LYS A 190 -29.39 -1.45 0.69
CA LYS A 190 -29.51 -0.27 -0.17
C LYS A 190 -29.24 -0.56 -1.65
N LEU A 191 -28.70 -1.73 -1.99
CA LEU A 191 -28.47 -2.12 -3.38
C LEU A 191 -29.66 -2.93 -3.94
N PRO A 192 -30.04 -2.69 -5.21
CA PRO A 192 -30.93 -3.58 -5.96
C PRO A 192 -30.42 -5.04 -5.89
N LYS A 193 -31.33 -6.02 -5.89
CA LYS A 193 -30.95 -7.43 -5.70
C LYS A 193 -29.92 -7.92 -6.73
N GLU A 194 -30.03 -7.49 -7.99
CA GLU A 194 -29.05 -7.81 -9.03
C GLU A 194 -27.65 -7.22 -8.81
N ASP A 195 -27.51 -6.18 -7.98
CA ASP A 195 -26.28 -5.42 -7.76
C ASP A 195 -25.56 -5.81 -6.45
N ARG A 196 -26.17 -6.69 -5.64
CA ARG A 196 -25.61 -7.17 -4.35
C ARG A 196 -24.44 -8.15 -4.48
N LYS A 197 -23.92 -8.36 -5.69
CA LYS A 197 -22.72 -9.19 -5.91
C LYS A 197 -21.47 -8.37 -5.63
N CYS A 198 -21.09 -8.28 -4.36
CA CYS A 198 -19.90 -7.57 -3.91
C CYS A 198 -18.76 -8.56 -3.66
N SER A 199 -17.57 -8.27 -4.18
CA SER A 199 -16.45 -9.23 -4.22
C SER A 199 -15.15 -8.72 -3.62
N THR A 200 -14.94 -7.40 -3.61
CA THR A 200 -13.67 -6.82 -3.15
C THR A 200 -13.92 -5.69 -2.18
N ILE A 201 -13.41 -5.83 -0.96
CA ILE A 201 -13.26 -4.77 0.03
C ILE A 201 -11.91 -4.11 -0.25
N CYS A 202 -11.89 -2.78 -0.34
CA CYS A 202 -10.68 -1.98 -0.46
C CYS A 202 -10.58 -0.99 0.72
N VAL A 203 -9.39 -0.90 1.31
CA VAL A 203 -9.05 0.00 2.40
C VAL A 203 -7.95 0.93 1.89
N PHE A 204 -8.27 2.20 1.69
CA PHE A 204 -7.34 3.22 1.22
C PHE A 204 -6.89 4.12 2.39
N PRO A 205 -5.69 3.89 2.95
CA PRO A 205 -5.16 4.71 4.03
C PRO A 205 -4.51 6.01 3.50
N TYR A 206 -4.88 7.12 4.12
CA TYR A 206 -4.27 8.43 3.95
C TYR A 206 -3.65 8.88 5.27
N LEU A 207 -2.36 9.18 5.27
CA LEU A 207 -1.68 9.77 6.42
C LEU A 207 -1.72 11.27 6.31
N ARG A 208 -2.22 11.95 7.35
CA ARG A 208 -2.08 13.40 7.52
C ARG A 208 -1.02 13.64 8.58
N ILE A 209 0.02 14.38 8.23
CA ILE A 209 1.10 14.72 9.14
C ILE A 209 1.12 16.22 9.38
N LEU A 210 1.15 16.62 10.63
CA LEU A 210 1.45 18.01 11.01
C LEU A 210 2.96 18.13 11.14
N THR A 211 3.57 18.81 10.18
CA THR A 211 5.03 19.00 10.15
C THR A 211 5.52 19.90 11.28
N GLU A 212 6.83 19.89 11.54
CA GLU A 212 7.47 20.82 12.49
C GLU A 212 7.16 22.30 12.18
N ASN A 213 6.94 22.63 10.89
CA ASN A 213 6.60 23.99 10.42
C ASN A 213 5.10 24.29 10.45
N ALA A 214 4.30 23.48 11.16
CA ALA A 214 2.83 23.58 11.22
C ALA A 214 2.10 23.46 9.86
N VAL A 215 2.78 22.97 8.82
CA VAL A 215 2.14 22.62 7.54
C VAL A 215 1.57 21.21 7.63
N THR A 216 0.33 21.03 7.20
CA THR A 216 -0.28 19.69 7.11
C THR A 216 0.00 19.08 5.74
N GLU A 217 0.75 17.99 5.73
CA GLU A 217 1.00 17.19 4.53
C GLU A 217 0.11 15.95 4.54
N THR A 218 -0.39 15.56 3.37
CA THR A 218 -1.17 14.32 3.20
C THR A 218 -0.43 13.38 2.27
N PHE A 219 -0.38 12.10 2.64
CA PHE A 219 0.23 11.03 1.86
C PHE A 219 -0.74 9.86 1.70
N ARG A 220 -0.90 9.39 0.46
CA ARG A 220 -1.49 8.07 0.21
C ARG A 220 -0.51 6.99 0.61
N ALA A 221 -0.96 6.06 1.46
CA ALA A 221 -0.21 4.87 1.81
C ALA A 221 -0.72 3.65 1.04
N LYS A 222 -0.03 2.50 1.18
CA LYS A 222 -0.38 1.28 0.46
C LYS A 222 -1.80 0.83 0.83
N GLU A 223 -2.67 0.73 -0.15
CA GLU A 223 -4.00 0.15 0.02
C GLU A 223 -3.97 -1.36 0.16
N TRP A 224 -4.99 -1.88 0.82
CA TRP A 224 -5.32 -3.30 0.82
C TRP A 224 -6.64 -3.49 0.08
N CYS A 225 -6.69 -4.41 -0.88
CA CYS A 225 -7.91 -4.82 -1.56
C CYS A 225 -7.99 -6.34 -1.59
N GLY A 226 -9.11 -6.91 -1.17
CA GLY A 226 -9.33 -8.36 -1.15
C GLY A 226 -10.77 -8.74 -0.86
N SER A 227 -11.06 -10.02 -0.95
CA SER A 227 -12.34 -10.62 -0.58
C SER A 227 -12.56 -10.64 0.93
N ALA A 228 -13.80 -10.87 1.36
CA ALA A 228 -14.11 -11.09 2.77
C ALA A 228 -13.37 -12.32 3.31
N GLU A 229 -13.22 -13.38 2.51
CA GLU A 229 -12.49 -14.59 2.85
C GLU A 229 -11.00 -14.31 3.10
N GLU A 230 -10.36 -13.54 2.20
CA GLU A 230 -8.97 -13.11 2.39
C GLU A 230 -8.81 -12.26 3.65
N ALA A 231 -9.74 -11.33 3.92
CA ALA A 231 -9.74 -10.56 5.16
C ALA A 231 -9.88 -11.46 6.41
N ARG A 232 -10.75 -12.48 6.41
CA ARG A 232 -10.84 -13.46 7.51
C ARG A 232 -9.51 -14.18 7.73
N HIS A 233 -8.82 -14.56 6.66
CA HIS A 233 -7.52 -15.22 6.78
C HIS A 233 -6.47 -14.33 7.46
N LEU A 234 -6.46 -13.03 7.20
CA LEU A 234 -5.58 -12.08 7.89
C LEU A 234 -5.80 -12.09 9.40
N LEU A 235 -7.06 -12.09 9.84
CA LEU A 235 -7.43 -12.11 11.26
C LEU A 235 -7.01 -13.41 11.96
N THR A 236 -7.19 -14.57 11.29
CA THR A 236 -6.81 -15.87 11.85
C THR A 236 -5.29 -16.10 11.93
N ASN A 237 -4.51 -15.46 11.06
CA ASN A 237 -3.05 -15.55 11.10
C ASN A 237 -2.44 -14.63 12.17
N GLN A 238 -3.09 -13.50 12.48
CA GLN A 238 -2.66 -12.62 13.59
C GLN A 238 -2.83 -13.29 14.97
N SER A 239 -3.79 -14.20 15.14
CA SER A 239 -4.02 -14.90 16.41
C SER A 239 -3.11 -16.10 16.65
N ARG A 240 -2.26 -16.48 15.69
CA ARG A 240 -1.25 -17.53 15.84
C ARG A 240 0.08 -16.95 16.30
N THR A 241 0.14 -16.41 17.51
CA THR A 241 1.40 -16.43 18.27
C THR A 241 1.53 -17.84 18.86
N PRO A 242 2.54 -18.65 18.49
CA PRO A 242 2.78 -19.89 19.20
C PRO A 242 3.11 -19.52 20.64
N ASN A 243 2.21 -19.90 21.55
CA ASN A 243 2.36 -19.62 22.96
C ASN A 243 3.59 -20.42 23.44
N LEU A 244 4.75 -19.76 23.53
CA LEU A 244 6.05 -20.41 23.81
C LEU A 244 6.02 -21.24 25.10
N LEU A 245 5.17 -20.83 26.06
CA LEU A 245 4.88 -21.55 27.30
C LEU A 245 4.23 -22.91 27.08
N LEU A 246 3.35 -23.05 26.09
CA LEU A 246 2.68 -24.32 25.79
C LEU A 246 3.64 -25.30 25.10
N VAL A 247 4.54 -24.77 24.25
CA VAL A 247 5.59 -25.55 23.59
C VAL A 247 6.64 -26.00 24.61
N SER A 248 7.06 -25.11 25.53
CA SER A 248 8.02 -25.48 26.58
C SER A 248 7.44 -26.49 27.59
N LEU A 249 6.16 -26.36 27.97
CA LEU A 249 5.46 -27.33 28.81
C LEU A 249 5.37 -28.71 28.16
N MET A 250 5.07 -28.78 26.85
CA MET A 250 5.05 -30.04 26.09
C MET A 250 6.44 -30.70 26.04
N PHE A 251 7.51 -29.90 25.89
CA PHE A 251 8.88 -30.41 25.93
C PHE A 251 9.28 -30.92 27.31
N ILE A 252 8.90 -30.24 28.39
CA ILE A 252 9.17 -30.68 29.77
C ILE A 252 8.42 -31.98 30.08
N PHE A 253 7.13 -32.07 29.69
CA PHE A 253 6.35 -33.30 29.87
C PHE A 253 6.92 -34.47 29.08
N SER A 254 7.35 -34.24 27.84
CA SER A 254 8.04 -35.26 27.05
C SER A 254 9.34 -35.70 27.72
N PHE A 255 10.12 -34.80 28.30
CA PHE A 255 11.38 -35.16 28.95
C PHE A 255 11.15 -35.95 30.25
N MET A 256 10.08 -35.64 30.99
CA MET A 256 9.70 -36.34 32.23
C MET A 256 9.04 -37.71 31.98
N LEU A 257 8.48 -37.95 30.79
CA LEU A 257 7.90 -39.24 30.40
C LEU A 257 8.93 -40.24 29.84
N PHE A 258 10.13 -39.76 29.49
CA PHE A 258 11.22 -40.56 28.94
C PHE A 258 12.43 -40.70 29.89
N LEU A 259 12.24 -40.34 31.16
CA LEU A 259 13.16 -40.57 32.29
C LEU A 259 12.50 -41.56 33.26
#